data_AF-A0A2D6RZG1-F1
#
_entry.id   AF-A0A2D6RZG1-F1
#
_cell.length_a   1.000
_cell.length_b   1.000
_cell.length_c   1.000
_cell.angle_alpha   90.00
_cell.angle_beta   90.00
_cell.angle_gamma   90.00
#
_symmetry.space_group_name_H-M   'P 1'
#
loop_
_entity.id
_entity.type
_entity.pdbx_description
1 polymer ?
#
loop_
_entity_poly.entity_id
_entity_poly.type
_entity_poly.pdbx_seq_one_letter_code
_entity_poly.pdbx_strand_id
1 'polypeptide(L)'
;MNSSFEVSAGRRQLFLGDAGIAEVRNLTRTLHQPQKRGAIVRSSKPHQTIQTVSTPVWDPDEKLFKFWVIGTDESYRISLDGLHWTAGPKQTNGVSMAVRDPNDPNPKYRYKAALGNDGFAVSPNGIN
;
A
#
# COMPACT_ATOMS: atom_id res chain seq x y z
N MET A 1 -26.80 4.94 -32.05
CA MET A 1 -26.41 3.57 -32.42
C MET A 1 -26.47 2.73 -31.15
N ASN A 2 -27.36 1.73 -31.07
CA ASN A 2 -27.41 0.79 -29.95
C ASN A 2 -26.30 -0.25 -30.16
N SER A 3 -25.27 -0.26 -29.32
CA SER A 3 -24.31 -1.35 -29.30
C SER A 3 -24.95 -2.57 -28.62
N SER A 4 -25.01 -3.70 -29.32
CA SER A 4 -25.37 -4.99 -28.71
C SER A 4 -24.33 -5.38 -27.66
N PHE A 5 -24.80 -5.83 -26.50
CA PHE A 5 -23.90 -6.38 -25.48
C PHE A 5 -23.39 -7.74 -25.95
N GLU A 6 -22.06 -7.89 -26.07
CA GLU A 6 -21.40 -9.13 -26.50
C GLU A 6 -20.40 -9.63 -25.46
N VAL A 7 -20.37 -10.95 -25.23
CA VAL A 7 -19.41 -11.61 -24.35
C VAL A 7 -18.58 -12.60 -25.18
N SER A 8 -17.33 -12.24 -25.47
CA SER A 8 -16.42 -13.15 -26.19
C SER A 8 -16.03 -14.34 -25.30
N ALA A 9 -16.08 -15.56 -25.85
CA ALA A 9 -15.64 -16.76 -25.18
C ALA A 9 -14.19 -16.63 -24.66
N GLY A 10 -13.94 -17.10 -23.43
CA GLY A 10 -12.62 -17.04 -22.79
C GLY A 10 -12.28 -15.72 -22.09
N ARG A 11 -13.11 -14.68 -22.17
CA ARG A 11 -12.90 -13.43 -21.43
C ARG A 11 -13.66 -13.43 -20.10
N ARG A 12 -12.95 -13.11 -19.01
CA ARG A 12 -13.56 -12.88 -17.69
C ARG A 12 -14.08 -11.45 -17.62
N GLN A 13 -15.31 -11.27 -17.16
CA GLN A 13 -15.88 -9.94 -16.89
C GLN A 13 -15.79 -9.62 -15.40
N LEU A 14 -15.38 -8.40 -15.08
CA LEU A 14 -15.13 -7.95 -13.71
C LEU A 14 -16.36 -7.33 -13.05
N PHE A 15 -17.35 -6.89 -13.84
CA PHE A 15 -18.50 -6.15 -13.34
C PHE A 15 -19.77 -7.00 -13.30
N LEU A 16 -20.49 -6.95 -12.17
CA LEU A 16 -21.85 -7.46 -12.02
C LEU A 16 -22.86 -6.40 -12.50
N GLY A 17 -23.10 -6.33 -13.81
CA GLY A 17 -24.13 -5.48 -14.42
C GLY A 17 -25.28 -6.28 -15.01
N ASP A 18 -26.40 -5.62 -15.31
CA ASP A 18 -27.61 -6.29 -15.81
C ASP A 18 -27.65 -6.41 -17.35
N ALA A 19 -26.73 -5.72 -18.06
CA ALA A 19 -26.73 -5.64 -19.53
C ALA A 19 -26.60 -6.99 -20.27
N GLY A 20 -26.09 -8.03 -19.60
CA GLY A 20 -25.97 -9.38 -20.14
C GLY A 20 -27.01 -10.37 -19.66
N ILE A 21 -27.97 -9.93 -18.84
CA ILE A 21 -28.95 -10.82 -18.23
C ILE A 21 -30.21 -10.83 -19.11
N ALA A 22 -30.40 -11.91 -19.85
CA ALA A 22 -31.61 -12.10 -20.66
C ALA A 22 -32.87 -12.28 -19.79
N GLU A 23 -32.75 -13.01 -18.67
CA GLU A 23 -33.85 -13.26 -17.74
C GLU A 23 -33.35 -13.68 -16.34
N VAL A 24 -34.11 -13.35 -15.29
CA VAL A 24 -33.96 -13.89 -13.93
C VAL A 24 -35.29 -14.48 -13.47
N ARG A 25 -35.36 -15.80 -13.25
CA ARG A 25 -36.54 -16.48 -12.67
C ARG A 25 -36.16 -17.20 -11.39
N ASN A 26 -37.00 -17.05 -10.35
CA ASN A 26 -36.87 -17.75 -9.07
C ASN A 26 -35.48 -17.61 -8.41
N LEU A 27 -34.78 -16.50 -8.65
CA LEU A 27 -33.48 -16.18 -8.05
C LEU A 27 -33.54 -14.82 -7.36
N THR A 28 -32.91 -14.73 -6.19
CA THR A 28 -32.72 -13.46 -5.47
C THR A 28 -31.28 -12.99 -5.67
N ARG A 29 -31.11 -11.77 -6.20
CA ARG A 29 -29.79 -11.16 -6.31
C ARG A 29 -29.32 -10.73 -4.91
N THR A 30 -28.21 -11.28 -4.44
CA THR A 30 -27.58 -10.88 -3.18
C THR A 30 -26.19 -10.33 -3.47
N LEU A 31 -25.99 -9.03 -3.20
CA LEU A 31 -24.65 -8.43 -3.18
C LEU A 31 -24.16 -8.44 -1.73
N HIS A 32 -23.16 -9.27 -1.42
CA HIS A 32 -22.57 -9.27 -0.09
C HIS A 32 -21.81 -7.96 0.14
N GLN A 33 -22.12 -7.26 1.23
CA GLN A 33 -21.34 -6.09 1.62
C GLN A 33 -19.90 -6.52 1.87
N PRO A 34 -18.90 -5.89 1.20
CA PRO A 34 -17.52 -6.22 1.47
C PRO A 34 -17.22 -5.87 2.93
N GLN A 35 -16.72 -6.84 3.68
CA GLN A 35 -16.10 -6.54 4.96
C GLN A 35 -14.79 -5.81 4.68
N LYS A 36 -14.64 -4.60 5.20
CA LYS A 36 -13.39 -3.86 5.10
C LYS A 36 -12.28 -4.66 5.79
N ARG A 37 -11.42 -5.27 5.00
CA ARG A 37 -10.32 -6.15 5.42
C ARG A 37 -8.95 -5.53 5.09
N GLY A 38 -8.83 -4.22 5.20
CA GLY A 38 -7.64 -3.48 4.77
C GLY A 38 -7.05 -2.64 5.88
N ALA A 39 -5.72 -2.53 5.88
CA ALA A 39 -4.98 -1.60 6.71
C ALA A 39 -5.50 -0.17 6.50
N ILE A 40 -5.90 0.51 7.57
CA ILE A 40 -6.10 1.95 7.53
C ILE A 40 -4.95 2.59 8.29
N VAL A 41 -3.97 3.11 7.55
CA VAL A 41 -2.97 3.98 8.14
C VAL A 41 -3.61 5.35 8.34
N ARG A 42 -3.74 5.79 9.59
CA ARG A 42 -4.28 7.12 9.94
C ARG A 42 -3.23 7.90 10.71
N SER A 43 -3.23 9.21 10.55
CA SER A 43 -2.52 10.07 11.49
C SER A 43 -3.23 10.05 12.84
N SER A 44 -2.47 10.14 13.93
CA SER A 44 -3.02 10.42 15.25
C SER A 44 -3.66 11.81 15.33
N LYS A 45 -3.29 12.73 14.42
CA LYS A 45 -3.79 14.10 14.33
C LYS A 45 -4.83 14.22 13.20
N PRO A 46 -6.11 14.49 13.50
CA PRO A 46 -7.19 14.48 12.49
C PRO A 46 -7.03 15.47 11.32
N HIS A 47 -6.25 16.54 11.50
CA HIS A 47 -5.98 17.53 10.46
C HIS A 47 -4.81 17.17 9.54
N GLN A 48 -4.06 16.10 9.86
CA GLN A 48 -2.95 15.61 9.04
C GLN A 48 -3.44 14.47 8.15
N THR A 49 -3.30 14.64 6.84
CA THR A 49 -3.68 13.62 5.86
C THR A 49 -2.45 12.83 5.45
N ILE A 50 -2.55 11.51 5.51
CA ILE A 50 -1.48 10.62 5.05
C ILE A 50 -1.56 10.49 3.53
N GLN A 51 -0.41 10.67 2.87
CA GLN A 51 -0.20 10.28 1.49
C GLN A 51 0.87 9.18 1.42
N THR A 52 0.65 8.19 0.56
CA THR A 52 1.59 7.12 0.29
C THR A 52 2.07 7.21 -1.15
N VAL A 53 3.39 7.14 -1.36
CA VAL A 53 4.02 7.12 -2.69
C VAL A 53 4.79 5.81 -2.94
N SER A 54 4.68 4.88 -2.00
CA SER A 54 5.35 3.58 -2.01
C SER A 54 4.49 2.51 -1.33
N THR A 55 4.95 1.26 -1.37
CA THR A 55 4.40 0.15 -0.59
C THR A 55 5.24 -0.11 0.65
N PRO A 56 4.67 -0.70 1.71
CA PRO A 56 5.48 -1.12 2.85
C PRO A 56 6.53 -2.17 2.48
N VAL A 57 7.61 -2.18 3.24
CA VAL A 57 8.76 -3.09 3.08
C VAL A 57 8.81 -4.05 4.26
N TRP A 58 8.86 -5.35 3.99
CA TRP A 58 9.14 -6.35 5.00
C TRP A 58 10.64 -6.40 5.32
N ASP A 59 10.99 -6.26 6.59
CA ASP A 59 12.33 -6.50 7.11
C ASP A 59 12.38 -7.88 7.79
N PRO A 60 13.04 -8.88 7.18
CA PRO A 60 13.13 -10.23 7.76
C PRO A 60 14.00 -10.28 9.03
N ASP A 61 14.93 -9.34 9.21
CA ASP A 61 15.84 -9.35 10.36
C ASP A 61 15.12 -8.83 11.61
N GLU A 62 14.36 -7.74 11.46
CA GLU A 62 13.54 -7.18 12.53
C GLU A 62 12.16 -7.82 12.64
N LYS A 63 11.75 -8.62 11.64
CA LYS A 63 10.41 -9.20 11.50
C LYS A 63 9.30 -8.15 11.58
N LEU A 64 9.51 -7.04 10.88
CA LEU A 64 8.61 -5.89 10.86
C LEU A 64 8.37 -5.42 9.43
N PHE A 65 7.13 -5.06 9.14
CA PHE A 65 6.83 -4.19 8.03
C PHE A 65 7.16 -2.74 8.39
N LYS A 66 7.81 -2.03 7.47
CA LYS A 66 8.25 -0.65 7.59
C LYS A 66 7.65 0.18 6.46
N PHE A 67 7.21 1.40 6.75
CA PHE A 67 6.51 2.22 5.76
C PHE A 67 6.80 3.71 5.95
N TRP A 68 7.13 4.40 4.87
CA TRP A 68 7.41 5.83 4.81
C TRP A 68 6.20 6.55 4.21
N VAL A 69 5.67 7.53 4.91
CA VAL A 69 4.44 8.26 4.56
C VAL A 69 4.65 9.76 4.63
N ILE A 70 3.87 10.50 3.83
CA ILE A 70 3.95 11.97 3.71
C ILE A 70 2.73 12.61 4.39
N GLY A 71 2.85 13.88 4.78
CA GLY A 71 1.72 14.71 5.23
C GLY A 71 1.40 14.61 6.72
N THR A 72 2.30 13.98 7.50
CA THR A 72 2.19 13.86 8.96
C THR A 72 3.56 13.90 9.62
N ASP A 73 3.61 14.31 10.88
CA ASP A 73 4.84 14.30 11.69
C ASP A 73 5.30 12.86 12.04
N GLU A 74 4.39 11.90 11.89
CA GLU A 74 4.61 10.46 12.08
C GLU A 74 4.88 9.81 10.71
N SER A 75 5.93 10.26 10.04
CA SER A 75 6.28 9.89 8.65
C SER A 75 6.81 8.46 8.50
N TYR A 76 7.07 7.77 9.60
CA TYR A 76 7.51 6.38 9.62
C TYR A 76 6.51 5.51 10.38
N ARG A 77 6.10 4.40 9.78
CA ARG A 77 5.14 3.46 10.33
C ARG A 77 5.73 2.06 10.37
N ILE A 78 5.40 1.32 11.42
CA ILE A 78 5.77 -0.08 11.56
C ILE A 78 4.54 -0.94 11.82
N SER A 79 4.62 -2.20 11.42
CA SER A 79 3.56 -3.19 11.63
C SER A 79 4.15 -4.59 11.73
N LEU A 80 3.59 -5.43 12.60
CA LEU A 80 3.97 -6.84 12.72
C LEU A 80 3.27 -7.73 11.69
N ASP A 81 2.11 -7.30 11.19
CA ASP A 81 1.22 -8.10 10.34
C ASP A 81 0.88 -7.44 9.00
N GLY A 82 1.38 -6.24 8.75
CA GLY A 82 1.09 -5.45 7.56
C GLY A 82 -0.31 -4.82 7.55
N LEU A 83 -1.09 -5.01 8.62
CA LEU A 83 -2.47 -4.57 8.74
C LEU A 83 -2.65 -3.48 9.80
N HIS A 84 -1.99 -3.65 10.95
CA HIS A 84 -2.07 -2.73 12.08
C HIS A 84 -0.78 -1.92 12.18
N TRP A 85 -0.90 -0.61 11.98
CA TRP A 85 0.23 0.31 11.85
C TRP A 85 0.32 1.25 13.04
N THR A 86 1.53 1.40 13.59
CA THR A 86 1.85 2.37 14.63
C THR A 86 2.93 3.33 14.15
N ALA A 87 3.03 4.50 14.78
CA ALA A 87 4.16 5.41 14.54
C ALA A 87 5.46 4.74 14.99
N GLY A 88 6.46 4.75 14.11
CA GLY A 88 7.83 4.37 14.46
C GLY A 88 8.65 5.57 14.93
N PRO A 89 9.96 5.41 15.11
CA PRO A 89 10.87 6.50 15.45
C PRO A 89 10.84 7.63 14.42
N LYS A 90 11.08 8.86 14.86
CA LYS A 90 11.16 10.02 13.99
C LYS A 90 12.34 9.87 13.03
N GLN A 91 12.08 10.05 11.73
CA GLN A 91 13.11 10.06 10.71
C GLN A 91 13.98 11.32 10.81
N THR A 92 15.24 11.19 10.45
CA THR A 92 16.20 12.30 10.45
C THR A 92 16.27 13.03 9.11
N ASN A 93 16.01 12.34 8.00
CA ASN A 93 16.34 12.84 6.65
C ASN A 93 15.10 13.11 5.74
N GLY A 94 13.89 13.11 6.29
CA GLY A 94 12.66 13.49 5.54
C GLY A 94 12.29 12.59 4.37
N VAL A 95 12.78 11.34 4.35
CA VAL A 95 12.57 10.38 3.27
C VAL A 95 11.09 9.98 3.14
N SER A 96 10.53 10.09 1.94
CA SER A 96 9.15 9.67 1.64
C SER A 96 8.99 8.22 1.18
N MET A 97 10.11 7.56 0.84
CA MET A 97 10.17 6.17 0.40
C MET A 97 11.59 5.61 0.59
N ALA A 98 11.70 4.36 1.07
CA ALA A 98 12.94 3.60 0.99
C ALA A 98 12.67 2.19 0.46
N VAL A 99 13.66 1.62 -0.22
CA VAL A 99 13.67 0.22 -0.67
C VAL A 99 14.72 -0.54 0.13
N ARG A 100 14.41 -1.77 0.54
CA ARG A 100 15.38 -2.69 1.16
C ARG A 100 16.02 -3.58 0.09
N ASP A 101 17.34 -3.56 0.00
CA ASP A 101 18.18 -4.42 -0.83
C ASP A 101 18.82 -5.52 0.04
N PRO A 102 18.25 -6.73 0.09
CA PRO A 102 18.79 -7.87 0.84
C PRO A 102 20.09 -8.44 0.26
N ASN A 103 20.58 -7.95 -0.89
CA ASN A 103 21.80 -8.46 -1.53
C ASN A 103 23.01 -7.50 -1.47
N ASP A 104 22.84 -6.22 -1.14
CA ASP A 104 23.94 -5.30 -0.83
C ASP A 104 25.02 -5.90 0.13
N PRO A 105 26.29 -6.08 -0.28
CA PRO A 105 27.28 -6.73 0.57
C PRO A 105 27.55 -5.98 1.88
N ASN A 106 27.25 -4.68 1.95
CA ASN A 106 27.39 -3.91 3.18
C ASN A 106 26.04 -3.82 3.92
N PRO A 107 25.90 -4.43 5.11
CA PRO A 107 24.67 -4.34 5.89
C PRO A 107 24.29 -2.91 6.29
N LYS A 108 25.23 -1.95 6.22
CA LYS A 108 24.94 -0.54 6.46
C LYS A 108 24.17 0.14 5.33
N TYR A 109 24.08 -0.47 4.15
CA TYR A 109 23.47 0.12 2.94
C TYR A 109 22.22 -0.61 2.45
N ARG A 110 21.62 -1.41 3.34
CA ARG A 110 20.45 -2.24 3.02
C ARG A 110 19.23 -1.43 2.65
N TYR A 111 19.05 -0.23 3.19
CA TYR A 111 17.97 0.66 2.80
C TYR A 111 18.51 1.75 1.89
N LYS A 112 17.78 2.04 0.81
CA LYS A 112 18.16 3.02 -0.21
C LYS A 112 16.98 3.92 -0.50
N ALA A 113 17.22 5.23 -0.59
CA ALA A 113 16.19 6.23 -0.86
C ALA A 113 16.70 7.29 -1.83
N ALA A 114 15.82 7.77 -2.71
CA ALA A 114 16.07 8.97 -3.51
C ALA A 114 15.64 10.20 -2.71
N LEU A 115 16.49 11.23 -2.68
CA LEU A 115 16.26 12.51 -2.00
C LEU A 115 15.92 13.63 -3.00
N GLY A 116 15.34 13.28 -4.16
CA GLY A 116 15.09 14.25 -5.23
C GLY A 116 16.40 14.83 -5.77
N ASN A 117 16.54 16.15 -5.72
CA ASN A 117 17.73 16.86 -6.22
C ASN A 117 18.98 16.68 -5.33
N ASP A 118 18.82 16.16 -4.12
CA ASP A 118 19.91 15.97 -3.16
C ASP A 118 20.60 14.60 -3.31
N GLY A 119 20.21 13.80 -4.30
CA GLY A 119 20.84 12.52 -4.64
C GLY A 119 20.20 11.32 -3.93
N PHE A 120 21.02 10.48 -3.29
CA PHE A 120 20.58 9.23 -2.69
C PHE A 120 21.08 9.09 -1.24
N ALA A 121 20.26 8.47 -0.40
CA ALA A 121 20.61 8.07 0.95
C ALA A 121 20.69 6.55 1.08
N VAL A 122 21.54 6.10 1.99
CA VAL A 122 21.66 4.71 2.42
C VAL A 122 21.52 4.61 3.94
N SER A 123 20.90 3.54 4.41
CA SER A 123 20.66 3.33 5.84
C SER A 123 20.73 1.86 6.22
N PRO A 124 21.22 1.50 7.43
CA PRO A 124 21.16 0.13 7.92
C PRO A 124 19.72 -0.31 8.24
N ASN A 125 18.86 0.63 8.68
CA ASN A 125 17.55 0.32 9.26
C ASN A 125 16.38 1.07 8.58
N GLY A 126 16.69 2.01 7.69
CA GLY A 126 15.70 2.81 6.95
C GLY A 126 15.21 4.06 7.68
N ILE A 127 15.86 4.47 8.77
CA ILE A 127 15.48 5.64 9.58
C ILE A 127 16.53 6.76 9.50
N ASN A 128 17.82 6.40 9.60
CA ASN A 128 18.97 7.31 9.62
C ASN A 128 19.96 7.03 8.49
#